data_AF-A0A5N6TER3-F1
#
_entry.id   AF-A0A5N6TER3-F1
#
_cell.length_a   1.000
_cell.length_b   1.000
_cell.length_c   1.000
_cell.angle_alpha   90.00
_cell.angle_beta   90.00
_cell.angle_gamma   90.00
#
_symmetry.space_group_name_H-M   'P 1'
#
loop_
_entity.id
_entity.type
_entity.pdbx_description
1 polymer ?
#
loop_
_entity_poly.entity_id
_entity_poly.type
_entity_poly.pdbx_seq_one_letter_code
_entity_poly.pdbx_strand_id
1 'polypeptide(L)'
;MSSVQSKSGLVLAARYTVPFVLLLIPLWMSQINAVVPEPYLDEAFHVPQAQAYWHHKWTHWNPKITTPPGLYIWSYVLCAAALFLRGSPTELGPEALRSTNVAAAAVFLPLRLQTLLDILRKVRNTRPSGAWLSHTVLNICLFPPLFFFSGLYYTDILALLLVVEAYYWDLKRSTAGSVGQSVLFVLLEVVALAFRQTNIFWVSVFFGGLQVIRTVRRSSKACASTGAVDIAKAGFSNELYDPLVSDASMADYFKTALSLCTTALNNLGQVVVSSGPYIIILAAFGAFVAWNGGVVLGHKEFHTAGLHLPQMLYIWPYVFFFSWPLLVSPITNAVLPKTLLPKFLDQGLEKHSLPKVLTVLLVVPVMVAIVHFNTIIHPFTLADNRHYVFYVFRLLFRTHPAVKYAATVAYFLCAWAVISAFGFSTKTPPPRLVPAPQVPAPQASAAEQKTKKGGQSETRKRTVKKVVQPPKPQPLSPEAFAALQQAIKQRQAQQQDAPRVSFVLVWLAATALSLITAPLVEPRYFIIPWVMWRLHLPPQPTPLAYRQQRPRDAREELTAKLATNFPLFLETFWFLVVNVVTGYIFLYKGFEWPQEPGQIQRFMW
;
A
#
# COMPACT_ATOMS: atom_id res chain seq x y z
N MET A 1 15.60 -31.23 9.47
CA MET A 1 15.79 -31.15 8.00
C MET A 1 14.44 -31.34 7.34
N SER A 2 13.76 -30.26 6.95
CA SER A 2 12.51 -30.36 6.20
C SER A 2 12.85 -30.67 4.75
N SER A 3 12.37 -31.80 4.24
CA SER A 3 12.40 -32.13 2.82
C SER A 3 11.82 -30.95 2.02
N VAL A 4 12.65 -30.37 1.15
CA VAL A 4 12.24 -29.37 0.16
C VAL A 4 11.26 -30.06 -0.79
N GLN A 5 9.96 -29.93 -0.54
CA GLN A 5 8.94 -30.42 -1.46
C GLN A 5 9.14 -29.72 -2.81
N SER A 6 9.30 -30.51 -3.88
CA SER A 6 9.42 -30.00 -5.24
C SER A 6 8.18 -29.18 -5.57
N LYS A 7 8.35 -27.87 -5.77
CA LYS A 7 7.24 -27.00 -6.18
C LYS A 7 6.71 -27.49 -7.53
N SER A 8 5.40 -27.74 -7.61
CA SER A 8 4.74 -28.14 -8.87
C SER A 8 5.08 -27.17 -10.01
N GLY A 9 5.31 -27.69 -11.22
CA GLY A 9 5.66 -26.90 -12.41
C GLY A 9 4.63 -25.81 -12.74
N LEU A 10 3.36 -26.03 -12.42
CA LEU A 10 2.27 -25.04 -12.57
C LEU A 10 2.46 -23.81 -11.68
N VAL A 11 2.90 -24.01 -10.43
CA VAL A 11 3.17 -22.90 -9.48
C VAL A 11 4.37 -22.09 -9.95
N LEU A 12 5.33 -22.74 -10.60
CA LEU A 12 6.49 -22.08 -11.16
C LEU A 12 6.10 -21.26 -12.41
N ALA A 13 5.33 -21.86 -13.34
CA ALA A 13 4.83 -21.19 -14.54
C ALA A 13 4.00 -19.94 -14.21
N ALA A 14 3.05 -20.03 -13.27
CA ALA A 14 2.23 -18.90 -12.85
C ALA A 14 3.05 -17.72 -12.29
N ARG A 15 4.21 -17.97 -11.68
CA ARG A 15 5.09 -16.90 -11.20
C ARG A 15 5.80 -16.18 -12.36
N TYR A 16 6.14 -16.90 -13.43
CA TYR A 16 6.75 -16.31 -14.64
C TYR A 16 5.74 -15.53 -15.48
N THR A 17 4.44 -15.83 -15.37
CA THR A 17 3.39 -15.06 -16.04
C THR A 17 3.32 -13.62 -15.52
N VAL A 18 3.67 -13.38 -14.26
CA VAL A 18 3.51 -12.06 -13.62
C VAL A 18 4.32 -10.95 -14.32
N PRO A 19 5.64 -11.09 -14.56
CA PRO A 19 6.38 -10.10 -15.36
C PRO A 19 5.94 -10.03 -16.82
N PHE A 20 5.47 -11.14 -17.40
CA PHE A 20 5.01 -11.15 -18.80
C PHE A 20 3.77 -10.28 -19.01
N VAL A 21 2.85 -10.23 -18.04
CA VAL A 21 1.68 -9.34 -18.10
C VAL A 21 2.08 -7.85 -18.09
N LEU A 22 3.24 -7.48 -17.55
CA LEU A 22 3.72 -6.09 -17.63
C LEU A 22 4.09 -5.67 -19.05
N LEU A 23 4.23 -6.59 -20.01
CA LEU A 23 4.37 -6.25 -21.44
C LEU A 23 3.13 -5.54 -22.00
N LEU A 24 2.00 -5.56 -21.30
CA LEU A 24 0.85 -4.75 -21.65
C LEU A 24 1.14 -3.24 -21.60
N ILE A 25 2.12 -2.79 -20.80
CA ILE A 25 2.51 -1.37 -20.70
C ILE A 25 3.16 -0.86 -21.99
N PRO A 26 4.25 -1.47 -22.53
CA PRO A 26 4.79 -1.06 -23.82
C PRO A 26 3.81 -1.30 -24.97
N LEU A 27 2.98 -2.34 -24.92
CA LEU A 27 1.92 -2.55 -25.92
C LEU A 27 0.89 -1.41 -25.90
N TRP A 28 0.49 -0.94 -24.71
CA TRP A 28 -0.41 0.20 -24.56
C TRP A 28 0.18 1.48 -25.17
N MET A 29 1.44 1.78 -24.87
CA MET A 29 2.15 2.92 -25.48
C MET A 29 2.22 2.80 -27.01
N SER A 30 2.49 1.60 -27.54
CA SER A 30 2.51 1.35 -28.98
C SER A 30 1.14 1.64 -29.63
N GLN A 31 0.04 1.23 -28.99
CA GLN A 31 -1.31 1.55 -29.47
C GLN A 31 -1.61 3.06 -29.41
N ILE A 32 -1.19 3.75 -28.35
CA ILE A 32 -1.32 5.21 -28.27
C ILE A 32 -0.54 5.88 -29.38
N ASN A 33 0.72 5.54 -29.61
CA ASN A 33 1.53 6.17 -30.66
C ASN A 33 0.94 5.95 -32.07
N ALA A 34 0.33 4.78 -32.31
CA ALA A 34 -0.31 4.49 -33.59
C ALA A 34 -1.58 5.32 -33.85
N VAL A 35 -2.35 5.64 -32.81
CA VAL A 35 -3.67 6.29 -32.93
C VAL A 35 -3.64 7.78 -32.56
N VAL A 36 -2.70 8.17 -31.70
CA VAL A 36 -2.52 9.52 -31.13
C VAL A 36 -1.02 9.87 -31.21
N PRO A 37 -0.46 10.04 -32.41
CA PRO A 37 0.96 10.32 -32.59
C PRO A 37 1.35 11.71 -32.04
N GLU A 38 0.44 12.68 -32.10
CA GLU A 38 0.66 14.03 -31.61
C GLU A 38 0.58 14.14 -30.08
N PRO A 39 1.24 15.16 -29.47
CA PRO A 39 1.11 15.45 -28.05
C PRO A 39 -0.35 15.66 -27.65
N TYR A 40 -0.82 14.89 -26.66
CA TYR A 40 -2.19 14.98 -26.17
C TYR A 40 -2.29 15.69 -24.81
N LEU A 41 -3.20 16.67 -24.72
CA LEU A 41 -3.53 17.42 -23.50
C LEU A 41 -2.29 18.07 -22.85
N ASP A 42 -1.86 17.64 -21.65
CA ASP A 42 -0.72 18.27 -20.97
C ASP A 42 0.60 18.03 -21.74
N GLU A 43 0.67 16.99 -22.58
CA GLU A 43 1.85 16.73 -23.42
C GLU A 43 2.11 17.88 -24.39
N ALA A 44 1.09 18.64 -24.81
CA ALA A 44 1.25 19.82 -25.67
C ALA A 44 2.14 20.90 -25.01
N PHE A 45 2.25 20.90 -23.68
CA PHE A 45 3.17 21.77 -22.94
C PHE A 45 4.46 21.04 -22.54
N HIS A 46 4.38 19.76 -22.16
CA HIS A 46 5.54 18.99 -21.72
C HIS A 46 6.51 18.61 -22.85
N VAL A 47 6.01 18.26 -24.04
CA VAL A 47 6.86 17.83 -25.17
C VAL A 47 7.76 18.98 -25.68
N PRO A 48 7.24 20.18 -26.01
CA PRO A 48 8.09 21.30 -26.43
C PRO A 48 9.10 21.71 -25.35
N GLN A 49 8.72 21.62 -24.06
CA GLN A 49 9.65 21.90 -22.97
C GLN A 49 10.80 20.89 -22.89
N ALA A 50 10.53 19.60 -23.08
CA ALA A 50 11.56 18.57 -23.13
C ALA A 50 12.50 18.77 -24.32
N GLN A 51 11.95 19.12 -25.49
CA GLN A 51 12.73 19.45 -26.69
C GLN A 51 13.64 20.67 -26.46
N ALA A 52 13.14 21.72 -25.79
CA ALA A 52 13.97 22.88 -25.45
C ALA A 52 15.21 22.49 -24.62
N TYR A 53 15.05 21.61 -23.62
CA TYR A 53 16.17 21.11 -22.82
C TYR A 53 17.10 20.19 -23.62
N TRP A 54 16.56 19.38 -24.53
CA TRP A 54 17.36 18.59 -25.46
C TRP A 54 18.28 19.44 -26.34
N HIS A 55 17.78 20.60 -26.79
CA HIS A 55 18.57 21.62 -27.50
C HIS A 55 19.39 22.53 -26.57
N HIS A 56 19.63 22.12 -25.33
CA HIS A 56 20.41 22.84 -24.31
C HIS A 56 19.90 24.25 -23.95
N LYS A 57 18.62 24.53 -24.19
CA LYS A 57 17.97 25.78 -23.77
C LYS A 57 17.49 25.68 -22.32
N TRP A 58 18.42 25.52 -21.39
CA TRP A 58 18.15 25.23 -19.97
C TRP A 58 17.36 26.33 -19.23
N THR A 59 17.43 27.57 -19.71
CA THR A 59 16.74 28.72 -19.12
C THR A 59 15.32 28.92 -19.67
N HIS A 60 14.92 28.17 -20.69
CA HIS A 60 13.57 28.24 -21.23
C HIS A 60 12.57 27.52 -20.30
N TRP A 61 11.44 28.16 -19.99
CA TRP A 61 10.36 27.55 -19.22
C TRP A 61 8.99 27.98 -19.75
N ASN A 62 8.14 27.01 -20.11
CA ASN A 62 6.77 27.31 -20.52
C ASN A 62 5.92 27.69 -19.28
N PRO A 63 5.33 28.90 -19.23
CA PRO A 63 4.59 29.40 -18.07
C PRO A 63 3.29 28.63 -17.78
N LYS A 64 2.85 27.76 -18.70
CA LYS A 64 1.67 26.89 -18.52
C LYS A 64 1.96 25.64 -17.68
N ILE A 65 3.23 25.30 -17.48
CA ILE A 65 3.63 24.12 -16.71
C ILE A 65 3.60 24.44 -15.22
N THR A 66 2.80 23.68 -14.48
CA THR A 66 2.62 23.85 -13.02
C THR A 66 3.64 23.05 -12.20
N THR A 67 4.19 21.98 -12.77
CA THR A 67 5.12 21.03 -12.14
C THR A 67 6.59 21.44 -12.28
N PRO A 68 7.50 21.05 -11.36
CA PRO A 68 8.93 21.33 -11.51
C PRO A 68 9.63 20.48 -12.59
N PRO A 69 10.91 20.75 -12.91
CA PRO A 69 11.57 20.28 -14.14
C PRO A 69 11.98 18.79 -14.14
N GLY A 70 11.68 18.02 -13.09
CA GLY A 70 12.19 16.66 -12.90
C GLY A 70 11.89 15.71 -14.06
N LEU A 71 10.69 15.81 -14.64
CA LEU A 71 10.28 15.01 -15.81
C LEU A 71 11.22 15.23 -17.00
N TYR A 72 11.61 16.48 -17.26
CA TYR A 72 12.46 16.83 -18.40
C TYR A 72 13.90 16.37 -18.17
N ILE A 73 14.42 16.52 -16.96
CA ILE A 73 15.76 16.03 -16.60
C ILE A 73 15.83 14.51 -16.73
N TRP A 74 14.80 13.79 -16.27
CA TRP A 74 14.68 12.34 -16.44
C TRP A 74 14.71 11.93 -17.91
N SER A 75 13.86 12.57 -18.73
CA SER A 75 13.78 12.27 -20.15
C SER A 75 15.11 12.54 -20.86
N TYR A 76 15.77 13.66 -20.53
CA TYR A 76 17.06 14.02 -21.09
C TYR A 76 18.12 12.96 -20.78
N VAL A 77 18.24 12.55 -19.51
CA VAL A 77 19.25 11.55 -19.10
C VAL A 77 19.02 10.20 -19.78
N LEU A 78 17.77 9.72 -19.80
CA LEU A 78 17.46 8.44 -20.44
C LEU A 78 17.64 8.48 -21.96
N CYS A 79 17.18 9.52 -22.62
CA CYS A 79 17.32 9.66 -24.07
C CYS A 79 18.77 9.91 -24.49
N ALA A 80 19.56 10.65 -23.70
CA ALA A 80 21.00 10.82 -23.95
C ALA A 80 21.75 9.49 -23.79
N ALA A 81 21.43 8.70 -22.76
CA ALA A 81 21.99 7.36 -22.60
C ALA A 81 21.58 6.44 -23.77
N ALA A 82 20.34 6.51 -24.24
CA ALA A 82 19.89 5.75 -25.41
C ALA A 82 20.60 6.19 -26.69
N LEU A 83 20.77 7.49 -26.92
CA LEU A 83 21.53 8.05 -28.04
C LEU A 83 22.98 7.56 -28.02
N PHE A 84 23.63 7.59 -26.86
CA PHE A 84 25.01 7.11 -26.71
C PHE A 84 25.12 5.60 -27.00
N LEU A 85 24.18 4.79 -26.52
CA LEU A 85 24.22 3.32 -26.66
C LEU A 85 23.75 2.80 -28.03
N ARG A 86 22.84 3.51 -28.70
CA ARG A 86 22.13 3.02 -29.91
C ARG A 86 22.20 3.95 -31.11
N GLY A 87 22.71 5.17 -30.96
CA GLY A 87 22.70 6.20 -32.01
C GLY A 87 21.34 6.88 -32.22
N SER A 88 20.35 6.62 -31.37
CA SER A 88 19.00 7.22 -31.44
C SER A 88 18.36 7.37 -30.05
N PRO A 89 17.48 8.35 -29.81
CA PRO A 89 16.93 9.31 -30.79
C PRO A 89 17.79 10.56 -30.94
N THR A 90 17.93 11.08 -32.16
CA THR A 90 18.58 12.38 -32.43
C THR A 90 17.66 13.56 -32.12
N GLU A 91 16.34 13.37 -32.27
CA GLU A 91 15.29 14.33 -31.95
C GLU A 91 14.27 13.72 -30.98
N LEU A 92 13.74 14.52 -30.06
CA LEU A 92 12.75 14.06 -29.08
C LEU A 92 11.33 14.26 -29.61
N GLY A 93 10.76 13.20 -30.21
CA GLY A 93 9.32 13.11 -30.49
C GLY A 93 8.51 12.58 -29.30
N PRO A 94 7.16 12.63 -29.37
CA PRO A 94 6.27 12.09 -28.33
C PRO A 94 6.56 10.63 -28.00
N GLU A 95 6.82 9.78 -29.00
CA GLU A 95 7.16 8.36 -28.80
C GLU A 95 8.40 8.17 -27.91
N ALA A 96 9.49 8.90 -28.19
CA ALA A 96 10.71 8.82 -27.41
C ALA A 96 10.46 9.24 -25.95
N LEU A 97 9.71 10.32 -25.74
CA LEU A 97 9.38 10.83 -24.41
C LEU A 97 8.44 9.87 -23.64
N ARG A 98 7.38 9.35 -24.29
CA ARG A 98 6.47 8.34 -23.71
C ARG A 98 7.21 7.07 -23.32
N SER A 99 8.23 6.67 -24.07
CA SER A 99 9.07 5.51 -23.75
C SER A 99 9.79 5.63 -22.39
N THR A 100 10.08 6.86 -21.96
CA THR A 100 10.71 7.09 -20.64
C THR A 100 9.74 6.79 -19.49
N ASN A 101 8.44 7.03 -19.69
CA ASN A 101 7.39 6.63 -18.75
C ASN A 101 7.14 5.12 -18.76
N VAL A 102 7.19 4.49 -19.93
CA VAL A 102 7.16 3.02 -20.05
C VAL A 102 8.32 2.39 -19.27
N ALA A 103 9.55 2.92 -19.40
CA ALA A 103 10.70 2.42 -18.65
C ALA A 103 10.47 2.55 -17.13
N ALA A 104 9.93 3.68 -16.67
CA ALA A 104 9.56 3.88 -15.27
C ALA A 104 8.50 2.89 -14.80
N ALA A 105 7.40 2.72 -15.54
CA ALA A 105 6.24 1.92 -15.15
C ALA A 105 6.46 0.41 -15.28
N ALA A 106 7.18 -0.05 -16.30
CA ALA A 106 7.37 -1.48 -16.58
C ALA A 106 8.63 -2.07 -15.93
N VAL A 107 9.61 -1.24 -15.56
CA VAL A 107 10.91 -1.70 -15.03
C VAL A 107 11.18 -1.16 -13.63
N PHE A 108 11.36 0.16 -13.47
CA PHE A 108 11.84 0.72 -12.21
C PHE A 108 10.80 0.61 -11.07
N LEU A 109 9.56 0.98 -11.35
CA LEU A 109 8.48 0.99 -10.35
C LEU A 109 8.13 -0.41 -9.82
N PRO A 110 7.91 -1.46 -10.65
CA PRO A 110 7.61 -2.79 -10.14
C PRO A 110 8.75 -3.35 -9.29
N LEU A 111 10.01 -3.14 -9.69
CA LEU A 111 11.16 -3.59 -8.92
C LEU A 111 11.20 -2.93 -7.55
N ARG A 112 10.97 -1.61 -7.48
CA ARG A 112 10.98 -0.86 -6.22
C ARG A 112 9.80 -1.15 -5.33
N LEU A 113 8.60 -1.27 -5.89
CA LEU A 113 7.41 -1.73 -5.16
C LEU A 113 7.64 -3.11 -4.55
N GLN A 114 8.25 -4.04 -5.29
CA GLN A 114 8.53 -5.38 -4.77
C GLN A 114 9.51 -5.34 -3.61
N THR A 115 10.63 -4.61 -3.74
CA THR A 115 11.61 -4.49 -2.67
C THR A 115 11.04 -3.82 -1.43
N LEU A 116 10.22 -2.76 -1.60
CA LEU A 116 9.56 -2.08 -0.50
C LEU A 116 8.56 -3.00 0.20
N LEU A 117 7.73 -3.72 -0.57
CA LEU A 117 6.74 -4.65 -0.04
C LEU A 117 7.37 -5.79 0.76
N ASP A 118 8.51 -6.32 0.30
CA ASP A 118 9.25 -7.37 1.00
C ASP A 118 9.80 -6.86 2.35
N ILE A 119 10.28 -5.61 2.43
CA ILE A 119 10.71 -4.97 3.69
C ILE A 119 9.53 -4.74 4.61
N LEU A 120 8.44 -4.16 4.12
CA LEU A 120 7.23 -3.88 4.91
C LEU A 120 6.65 -5.17 5.50
N ARG A 121 6.68 -6.27 4.74
CA ARG A 121 6.21 -7.58 5.20
C ARG A 121 7.25 -8.35 6.02
N LYS A 122 8.49 -7.85 6.13
CA LYS A 122 9.64 -8.54 6.75
C LYS A 122 9.86 -9.96 6.18
N VAL A 123 9.64 -10.12 4.88
CA VAL A 123 9.78 -11.41 4.17
C VAL A 123 10.97 -11.33 3.22
N ARG A 124 11.88 -12.31 3.30
CA ARG A 124 12.93 -12.45 2.29
C ARG A 124 12.33 -13.01 0.99
N ASN A 125 12.52 -12.29 -0.11
CA ASN A 125 12.14 -12.79 -1.42
C ASN A 125 13.02 -13.99 -1.81
N THR A 126 12.39 -15.13 -2.02
CA THR A 126 13.03 -16.39 -2.44
C THR A 126 12.62 -16.81 -3.85
N ARG A 127 11.97 -15.90 -4.60
CA ARG A 127 11.55 -16.13 -5.98
C ARG A 127 12.76 -16.00 -6.93
N PRO A 128 12.80 -16.77 -8.02
CA PRO A 128 13.84 -16.60 -9.04
C PRO A 128 13.72 -15.20 -9.70
N SER A 129 14.82 -14.70 -10.28
CA SER A 129 14.88 -13.37 -10.89
C SER A 129 13.79 -13.15 -11.95
N GLY A 130 13.56 -14.13 -12.84
CA GLY A 130 12.51 -14.05 -13.86
C GLY A 130 11.08 -14.13 -13.31
N ALA A 131 10.90 -14.32 -12.00
CA ALA A 131 9.60 -14.39 -11.34
C ALA A 131 9.58 -13.59 -10.03
N TRP A 132 10.43 -12.55 -9.97
CA TRP A 132 10.73 -11.80 -8.75
C TRP A 132 9.51 -11.07 -8.19
N LEU A 133 8.65 -10.58 -9.09
CA LEU A 133 7.47 -9.77 -8.78
C LEU A 133 6.35 -10.61 -8.15
N SER A 134 5.74 -10.07 -7.12
CA SER A 134 4.51 -10.60 -6.54
C SER A 134 3.29 -10.14 -7.31
N HIS A 135 2.21 -10.90 -7.17
CA HIS A 135 0.92 -10.57 -7.78
C HIS A 135 0.34 -9.23 -7.26
N THR A 136 0.58 -8.89 -5.98
CA THR A 136 0.21 -7.58 -5.43
C THR A 136 0.87 -6.44 -6.21
N VAL A 137 2.16 -6.57 -6.53
CA VAL A 137 2.89 -5.55 -7.30
C VAL A 137 2.36 -5.46 -8.72
N LEU A 138 2.08 -6.59 -9.36
CA LEU A 138 1.42 -6.60 -10.68
C LEU A 138 0.11 -5.83 -10.66
N ASN A 139 -0.77 -6.07 -9.68
CA ASN A 139 -2.04 -5.35 -9.58
C ASN A 139 -1.84 -3.85 -9.35
N ILE A 140 -0.83 -3.44 -8.57
CA ILE A 140 -0.49 -2.01 -8.44
C ILE A 140 -0.08 -1.43 -9.79
N CYS A 141 0.75 -2.12 -10.58
CA CYS A 141 1.19 -1.66 -11.89
C CYS A 141 0.08 -1.62 -12.95
N LEU A 142 -0.92 -2.51 -12.83
CA LEU A 142 -2.10 -2.54 -13.68
C LEU A 142 -3.23 -1.60 -13.19
N PHE A 143 -3.02 -0.89 -12.07
CA PHE A 143 -4.00 0.02 -11.51
C PHE A 143 -4.46 1.02 -12.58
N PRO A 144 -5.77 1.14 -12.90
CA PRO A 144 -6.15 1.70 -14.20
C PRO A 144 -5.68 3.13 -14.50
N PRO A 145 -5.70 4.09 -13.56
CA PRO A 145 -5.13 5.41 -13.80
C PRO A 145 -3.61 5.34 -14.03
N LEU A 146 -2.88 4.55 -13.24
CA LEU A 146 -1.44 4.38 -13.38
C LEU A 146 -1.07 3.73 -14.73
N PHE A 147 -1.80 2.69 -15.13
CA PHE A 147 -1.63 2.01 -16.42
C PHE A 147 -1.93 2.95 -17.59
N PHE A 148 -3.03 3.71 -17.53
CA PHE A 148 -3.39 4.64 -18.59
C PHE A 148 -2.31 5.70 -18.83
N PHE A 149 -1.84 6.36 -17.77
CA PHE A 149 -0.78 7.37 -17.86
C PHE A 149 0.60 6.78 -18.15
N SER A 150 0.77 5.45 -18.16
CA SER A 150 2.04 4.82 -18.55
C SER A 150 2.37 4.92 -20.03
N GLY A 151 1.35 5.15 -20.86
CA GLY A 151 1.54 5.39 -22.29
C GLY A 151 1.60 6.87 -22.68
N LEU A 152 1.46 7.81 -21.74
CA LEU A 152 1.54 9.27 -21.97
C LEU A 152 2.71 9.87 -21.20
N TYR A 153 3.25 11.00 -21.66
CA TYR A 153 4.39 11.69 -21.06
C TYR A 153 3.97 12.61 -19.91
N TYR A 154 3.63 12.00 -18.77
CA TYR A 154 3.10 12.64 -17.56
C TYR A 154 4.03 12.43 -16.34
N THR A 155 3.88 13.27 -15.31
CA THR A 155 4.75 13.24 -14.11
C THR A 155 4.37 12.15 -13.09
N ASP A 156 3.16 11.62 -13.14
CA ASP A 156 2.55 10.82 -12.06
C ASP A 156 3.32 9.54 -11.70
N ILE A 157 3.81 8.80 -12.70
CA ILE A 157 4.53 7.53 -12.49
C ILE A 157 5.88 7.77 -11.83
N LEU A 158 6.62 8.77 -12.29
CA LEU A 158 7.94 9.12 -11.74
C LEU A 158 7.80 9.73 -10.35
N ALA A 159 6.76 10.54 -10.11
CA ALA A 159 6.42 11.03 -8.80
C ALA A 159 6.17 9.87 -7.81
N LEU A 160 5.36 8.88 -8.20
CA LEU A 160 5.13 7.68 -7.39
C LEU A 160 6.43 6.88 -7.16
N LEU A 161 7.23 6.66 -8.22
CA LEU A 161 8.49 5.92 -8.14
C LEU A 161 9.43 6.54 -7.09
N LEU A 162 9.59 7.87 -7.10
CA LEU A 162 10.47 8.55 -6.16
C LEU A 162 9.94 8.57 -4.74
N VAL A 163 8.62 8.67 -4.54
CA VAL A 163 8.03 8.51 -3.22
C VAL A 163 8.25 7.09 -2.67
N VAL A 164 8.11 6.06 -3.52
CA VAL A 164 8.40 4.66 -3.16
C VAL A 164 9.88 4.45 -2.84
N GLU A 165 10.79 5.04 -3.62
CA GLU A 165 12.24 4.98 -3.38
C GLU A 165 12.62 5.69 -2.07
N ALA A 166 12.10 6.90 -1.84
CA ALA A 166 12.30 7.62 -0.59
C ALA A 166 11.78 6.82 0.61
N TYR A 167 10.64 6.12 0.46
CA TYR A 167 10.10 5.29 1.53
C TYR A 167 10.98 4.07 1.84
N TYR A 168 11.54 3.44 0.82
CA TYR A 168 12.51 2.35 1.00
C TYR A 168 13.72 2.83 1.82
N TRP A 169 14.29 4.00 1.48
CA TRP A 169 15.42 4.56 2.20
C TRP A 169 15.08 5.03 3.60
N ASP A 170 13.87 5.55 3.83
CA ASP A 170 13.32 5.87 5.15
C ASP A 170 13.35 4.64 6.07
N LEU A 171 12.81 3.51 5.62
CA LEU A 171 12.79 2.27 6.40
C LEU A 171 14.21 1.76 6.66
N LYS A 172 15.08 1.82 5.65
CA LYS A 172 16.46 1.36 5.75
C LYS A 172 17.24 2.17 6.79
N ARG A 173 17.18 3.50 6.72
CA ARG A 173 17.90 4.36 7.67
C ARG A 173 17.32 4.28 9.10
N SER A 174 16.02 4.03 9.26
CA SER A 174 15.41 3.91 10.61
C SER A 174 15.74 2.60 11.34
N THR A 175 16.37 1.64 10.66
CA THR A 175 16.84 0.36 11.26
C THR A 175 18.33 0.38 11.59
N ALA A 176 19.18 0.89 10.70
CA ALA A 176 20.64 0.91 10.86
C ALA A 176 21.30 2.05 10.06
N GLY A 177 20.76 3.27 10.17
CA GLY A 177 21.15 4.42 9.35
C GLY A 177 22.52 4.99 9.68
N SER A 178 23.36 5.13 8.67
CA SER A 178 24.54 6.01 8.71
C SER A 178 24.18 7.43 8.26
N VAL A 179 25.04 8.40 8.57
CA VAL A 179 24.87 9.80 8.09
C VAL A 179 24.70 9.86 6.57
N GLY A 180 25.46 9.05 5.82
CA GLY A 180 25.34 8.98 4.36
C GLY A 180 23.97 8.50 3.88
N GLN A 181 23.32 7.56 4.59
CA GLN A 181 21.97 7.12 4.25
C GLN A 181 20.93 8.22 4.52
N SER A 182 21.12 9.01 5.57
CA SER A 182 20.26 10.17 5.86
C SER A 182 20.43 11.27 4.82
N VAL A 183 21.66 11.56 4.37
CA VAL A 183 21.91 12.52 3.28
C VAL A 183 21.26 12.05 1.98
N LEU A 184 21.44 10.78 1.61
CA LEU A 184 20.79 10.21 0.42
C LEU A 184 19.27 10.28 0.51
N PHE A 185 18.70 10.00 1.69
CA PHE A 185 17.26 10.14 1.91
C PHE A 185 16.79 11.58 1.65
N VAL A 186 17.44 12.58 2.25
CA VAL A 186 17.11 14.00 2.04
C VAL A 186 17.23 14.40 0.56
N LEU A 187 18.27 13.92 -0.14
CA LEU A 187 18.40 14.15 -1.59
C LEU A 187 17.23 13.56 -2.36
N LEU A 188 16.80 12.34 -2.03
CA LEU A 188 15.64 11.71 -2.67
C LEU A 188 14.34 12.47 -2.39
N GLU A 189 14.18 13.07 -1.21
CA GLU A 189 13.03 13.95 -0.92
C GLU A 189 13.03 15.17 -1.85
N VAL A 190 14.18 15.85 -2.00
CA VAL A 190 14.32 17.00 -2.91
C VAL A 190 14.02 16.58 -4.36
N VAL A 191 14.58 15.45 -4.81
CA VAL A 191 14.32 14.92 -6.14
C VAL A 191 12.82 14.60 -6.29
N ALA A 192 12.17 14.00 -5.28
CA ALA A 192 10.73 13.73 -5.35
C ALA A 192 9.90 15.02 -5.52
N LEU A 193 10.28 16.12 -4.85
CA LEU A 193 9.65 17.43 -5.02
C LEU A 193 9.89 18.02 -6.41
N ALA A 194 11.04 17.75 -7.03
CA ALA A 194 11.36 18.19 -8.39
C ALA A 194 10.47 17.55 -9.47
N PHE A 195 9.77 16.45 -9.17
CA PHE A 195 8.77 15.87 -10.07
C PHE A 195 7.37 16.38 -9.78
N ARG A 196 6.98 16.46 -8.49
CA ARG A 196 5.71 17.04 -8.05
C ARG A 196 5.82 17.64 -6.66
N GLN A 197 5.32 18.87 -6.50
CA GLN A 197 5.28 19.56 -5.21
C GLN A 197 4.41 18.84 -4.19
N THR A 198 3.30 18.24 -4.64
CA THR A 198 2.37 17.47 -3.78
C THR A 198 3.03 16.27 -3.10
N ASN A 199 4.22 15.85 -3.56
CA ASN A 199 4.98 14.80 -2.89
C ASN A 199 5.43 15.20 -1.48
N ILE A 200 5.45 16.50 -1.12
CA ILE A 200 5.81 16.97 0.22
C ILE A 200 4.98 16.31 1.32
N PHE A 201 3.69 16.06 1.07
CA PHE A 201 2.80 15.42 2.02
C PHE A 201 3.15 13.95 2.25
N TRP A 202 3.81 13.31 1.29
CA TRP A 202 4.25 11.92 1.42
C TRP A 202 5.66 11.84 2.00
N VAL A 203 6.60 12.57 1.43
CA VAL A 203 8.01 12.46 1.82
C VAL A 203 8.28 13.06 3.20
N SER A 204 7.57 14.14 3.58
CA SER A 204 7.77 14.80 4.87
C SER A 204 6.65 14.51 5.87
N VAL A 205 5.37 14.69 5.51
CA VAL A 205 4.27 14.51 6.48
C VAL A 205 4.00 13.04 6.78
N PHE A 206 3.82 12.20 5.77
CA PHE A 206 3.57 10.78 5.96
C PHE A 206 4.78 10.08 6.60
N PHE A 207 5.98 10.17 6.00
CA PHE A 207 7.17 9.51 6.57
C PHE A 207 7.58 10.10 7.92
N GLY A 208 7.49 11.43 8.08
CA GLY A 208 7.72 12.08 9.37
C GLY A 208 6.75 11.60 10.45
N GLY A 209 5.46 11.52 10.15
CA GLY A 209 4.46 10.96 11.06
C GLY A 209 4.75 9.49 11.42
N LEU A 210 5.18 8.67 10.47
CA LEU A 210 5.61 7.30 10.76
C LEU A 210 6.86 7.27 11.64
N GLN A 211 7.80 8.20 11.46
CA GLN A 211 8.97 8.31 12.31
C GLN A 211 8.61 8.74 13.74
N VAL A 212 7.69 9.68 13.91
CA VAL A 212 7.13 10.06 15.22
C VAL A 212 6.56 8.83 15.91
N ILE A 213 5.74 8.04 15.22
CA ILE A 213 5.16 6.79 15.76
C ILE A 213 6.27 5.81 16.18
N ARG A 214 7.31 5.61 15.35
CA ARG A 214 8.42 4.70 15.67
C ARG A 214 9.19 5.18 16.90
N THR A 215 9.49 6.47 16.98
CA THR A 215 10.21 7.08 18.12
C THR A 215 9.41 6.94 19.40
N VAL A 216 8.16 7.41 19.41
CA VAL A 216 7.28 7.34 20.58
C VAL A 216 7.05 5.90 21.01
N ARG A 217 6.83 4.96 20.08
CA ARG A 217 6.64 3.55 20.43
C ARG A 217 7.88 2.90 21.01
N ARG A 218 9.09 3.32 20.61
CA ARG A 218 10.35 2.83 21.19
C ARG A 218 10.60 3.41 22.59
N SER A 219 10.16 4.64 22.85
CA SER A 219 10.41 5.33 24.11
C SER A 219 9.30 5.16 25.15
N SER A 220 8.11 4.69 24.78
CA SER A 220 6.93 4.58 25.67
C SER A 220 6.50 3.14 25.97
N LYS A 221 5.74 2.96 27.06
CA LYS A 221 5.09 1.69 27.43
C LYS A 221 3.70 1.60 26.81
N ALA A 222 3.13 0.40 26.69
CA ALA A 222 1.75 0.25 26.23
C ALA A 222 0.76 0.70 27.33
N CYS A 223 -0.19 1.56 26.98
CA CYS A 223 -1.22 2.01 27.90
C CYS A 223 -2.34 0.97 28.02
N ALA A 224 -2.75 0.65 29.25
CA ALA A 224 -3.87 -0.26 29.53
C ALA A 224 -5.21 0.47 29.71
N SER A 225 -5.19 1.78 29.90
CA SER A 225 -6.37 2.61 30.14
C SER A 225 -7.25 2.74 28.89
N THR A 226 -8.57 2.83 29.09
CA THR A 226 -9.56 2.92 28.01
C THR A 226 -10.34 4.24 27.99
N GLY A 227 -10.31 4.98 29.10
CA GLY A 227 -10.92 6.31 29.26
C GLY A 227 -10.06 7.42 28.67
N ALA A 228 -10.67 8.39 27.99
CA ALA A 228 -9.92 9.44 27.27
C ALA A 228 -9.07 10.33 28.18
N VAL A 229 -9.59 10.69 29.37
CA VAL A 229 -8.88 11.51 30.36
C VAL A 229 -7.68 10.75 30.93
N ASP A 230 -7.86 9.47 31.26
CA ASP A 230 -6.79 8.63 31.80
C ASP A 230 -5.72 8.35 30.74
N ILE A 231 -6.10 8.19 29.47
CA ILE A 231 -5.17 8.06 28.35
C ILE A 231 -4.34 9.33 28.18
N ALA A 232 -4.94 10.51 28.29
CA ALA A 232 -4.20 11.78 28.20
C ALA A 232 -3.16 11.90 29.32
N LYS A 233 -3.55 11.59 30.57
CA LYS A 233 -2.64 11.56 31.72
C LYS A 233 -1.53 10.52 31.55
N ALA A 234 -1.88 9.30 31.12
CA ALA A 234 -0.94 8.23 30.87
C ALA A 234 0.07 8.60 29.77
N GLY A 235 -0.33 9.38 28.77
CA GLY A 235 0.58 9.92 27.76
C GLY A 235 1.69 10.79 28.33
N PHE A 236 1.37 11.66 29.30
CA PHE A 236 2.37 12.43 30.04
C PHE A 236 3.19 11.57 31.02
N SER A 237 2.69 10.39 31.39
CA SER A 237 3.45 9.35 32.10
C SER A 237 4.22 8.40 31.17
N ASN A 238 4.36 8.77 29.89
CA ASN A 238 5.09 8.01 28.87
C ASN A 238 4.50 6.64 28.53
N GLU A 239 3.17 6.56 28.49
CA GLU A 239 2.42 5.41 27.97
C GLU A 239 1.70 5.76 26.67
N LEU A 240 1.62 4.82 25.74
CA LEU A 240 0.99 5.00 24.43
C LEU A 240 -0.22 4.05 24.26
N TYR A 241 -1.37 4.64 23.98
CA TYR A 241 -2.59 3.94 23.59
C TYR A 241 -2.70 3.86 22.05
N ASP A 242 -2.42 2.69 21.49
CA ASP A 242 -2.42 2.47 20.04
C ASP A 242 -2.87 1.03 19.69
N PRO A 243 -4.19 0.78 19.68
CA PRO A 243 -4.76 -0.54 19.42
C PRO A 243 -4.62 -0.95 17.94
N LEU A 244 -4.84 -2.24 17.68
CA LEU A 244 -4.95 -2.77 16.33
C LEU A 244 -6.24 -2.26 15.66
N VAL A 245 -6.21 -2.04 14.35
CA VAL A 245 -7.41 -1.61 13.61
C VAL A 245 -8.54 -2.65 13.71
N SER A 246 -8.21 -3.93 13.81
CA SER A 246 -9.19 -5.01 14.00
C SER A 246 -10.01 -4.89 15.28
N ASP A 247 -9.41 -4.30 16.32
CA ASP A 247 -9.94 -4.25 17.68
C ASP A 247 -10.45 -2.83 18.02
N ALA A 248 -10.29 -1.87 17.10
CA ALA A 248 -10.57 -0.45 17.32
C ALA A 248 -11.98 -0.06 16.88
N SER A 249 -12.63 0.76 17.70
CA SER A 249 -13.83 1.49 17.31
C SER A 249 -13.48 2.91 16.83
N MET A 250 -14.44 3.62 16.23
CA MET A 250 -14.22 5.02 15.80
C MET A 250 -13.71 5.92 16.93
N ALA A 251 -14.19 5.74 18.16
CA ALA A 251 -13.74 6.51 19.31
C ALA A 251 -12.24 6.30 19.61
N ASP A 252 -11.71 5.12 19.29
CA ASP A 252 -10.31 4.79 19.57
C ASP A 252 -9.36 5.52 18.61
N TYR A 253 -9.82 5.95 17.43
CA TYR A 253 -9.06 6.86 16.56
C TYR A 253 -8.81 8.21 17.23
N PHE A 254 -9.81 8.78 17.89
CA PHE A 254 -9.65 10.03 18.65
C PHE A 254 -8.77 9.83 19.89
N LYS A 255 -8.95 8.73 20.62
CA LYS A 255 -8.12 8.42 21.80
C LYS A 255 -6.66 8.19 21.42
N THR A 256 -6.39 7.49 20.34
CA THR A 256 -5.03 7.28 19.83
C THR A 256 -4.41 8.57 19.33
N ALA A 257 -5.17 9.44 18.66
CA ALA A 257 -4.69 10.78 18.29
C ALA A 257 -4.28 11.58 19.55
N LEU A 258 -5.15 11.62 20.56
CA LEU A 258 -4.86 12.28 21.84
C LEU A 258 -3.62 11.69 22.53
N SER A 259 -3.53 10.36 22.62
CA SER A 259 -2.39 9.67 23.21
C SER A 259 -1.10 9.95 22.44
N LEU A 260 -1.12 9.88 21.11
CA LEU A 260 0.06 10.19 20.29
C LEU A 260 0.53 11.62 20.54
N CYS A 261 -0.39 12.59 20.62
CA CYS A 261 -0.05 13.98 20.91
C CYS A 261 0.58 14.14 22.30
N THR A 262 -0.05 13.63 23.36
CA THR A 262 0.46 13.80 24.73
C THR A 262 1.79 13.06 24.94
N THR A 263 1.93 11.83 24.43
CA THR A 263 3.18 11.08 24.53
C THR A 263 4.28 11.67 23.65
N ALA A 264 3.97 12.21 22.46
CA ALA A 264 4.95 12.91 21.62
C ALA A 264 5.44 14.21 22.28
N LEU A 265 4.56 14.98 22.92
CA LEU A 265 4.93 16.18 23.68
C LEU A 265 5.83 15.82 24.87
N ASN A 266 5.53 14.73 25.58
CA ASN A 266 6.38 14.25 26.66
C ASN A 266 7.78 13.81 26.18
N ASN A 267 7.90 13.40 24.91
CA ASN A 267 9.15 12.97 24.28
C ASN A 267 9.66 14.00 23.24
N LEU A 268 9.32 15.28 23.39
CA LEU A 268 9.50 16.30 22.33
C LEU A 268 10.93 16.37 21.79
N GLY A 269 11.94 16.35 22.67
CA GLY A 269 13.34 16.39 22.25
C GLY A 269 13.73 15.23 21.32
N GLN A 270 13.36 14.00 21.67
CA GLN A 270 13.63 12.82 20.83
C GLN A 270 12.83 12.86 19.53
N VAL A 271 11.58 13.32 19.59
CA VAL A 271 10.71 13.45 18.41
C VAL A 271 11.28 14.47 17.43
N VAL A 272 11.69 15.65 17.88
CA VAL A 272 12.28 16.70 17.05
C VAL A 272 13.59 16.24 16.43
N VAL A 273 14.51 15.68 17.22
CA VAL A 273 15.80 15.18 16.71
C VAL A 273 15.59 14.08 15.67
N SER A 274 14.72 13.11 15.95
CA SER A 274 14.46 12.00 15.00
C SER A 274 13.70 12.43 13.75
N SER A 275 12.98 13.55 13.79
CA SER A 275 12.23 14.10 12.67
C SER A 275 12.99 15.17 11.87
N GLY A 276 14.24 15.47 12.24
CA GLY A 276 15.07 16.52 11.64
C GLY A 276 15.06 16.55 10.10
N PRO A 277 15.33 15.43 9.39
CA PRO A 277 15.30 15.41 7.92
C PRO A 277 14.00 15.93 7.30
N TYR A 278 12.85 15.49 7.84
CA TYR A 278 11.55 15.90 7.31
C TYR A 278 11.21 17.36 7.65
N ILE A 279 11.61 17.83 8.84
CA ILE A 279 11.41 19.22 9.26
C ILE A 279 12.21 20.16 8.35
N ILE A 280 13.45 19.80 8.00
CA ILE A 280 14.32 20.58 7.11
C ILE A 280 13.67 20.71 5.73
N ILE A 281 13.21 19.60 5.13
CA ILE A 281 12.56 19.62 3.82
C ILE A 281 11.22 20.37 3.86
N LEU A 282 10.42 20.19 4.91
CA LEU A 282 9.16 20.91 5.07
C LEU A 282 9.38 22.42 5.23
N ALA A 283 10.39 22.83 5.99
CA ALA A 283 10.77 24.23 6.15
C ALA A 283 11.30 24.83 4.84
N ALA A 284 12.16 24.10 4.10
CA ALA A 284 12.65 24.52 2.79
C ALA A 284 11.50 24.68 1.78
N PHE A 285 10.54 23.75 1.78
CA PHE A 285 9.34 23.85 0.95
C PHE A 285 8.47 25.05 1.35
N GLY A 286 8.28 25.31 2.65
CA GLY A 286 7.58 26.49 3.14
C GLY A 286 8.25 27.79 2.72
N ALA A 287 9.58 27.87 2.81
CA ALA A 287 10.36 29.00 2.33
C ALA A 287 10.21 29.19 0.81
N PHE A 288 10.21 28.10 0.04
CA PHE A 288 9.93 28.13 -1.39
C PHE A 288 8.52 28.66 -1.68
N VAL A 289 7.48 28.20 -0.98
CA VAL A 289 6.10 28.67 -1.18
C VAL A 289 5.99 30.17 -0.87
N ALA A 290 6.63 30.63 0.21
CA ALA A 290 6.65 32.05 0.58
C ALA A 290 7.36 32.90 -0.48
N TRP A 291 8.50 32.44 -1.00
CA TRP A 291 9.25 33.12 -2.05
C TRP A 291 8.53 33.11 -3.41
N ASN A 292 7.92 31.98 -3.78
CA ASN A 292 7.23 31.79 -5.05
C ASN A 292 5.83 32.41 -5.07
N GLY A 293 5.23 32.70 -3.91
CA GLY A 293 3.85 33.22 -3.82
C GLY A 293 2.78 32.18 -4.17
N GLY A 294 3.09 30.89 -4.07
CA GLY A 294 2.19 29.80 -4.42
C GLY A 294 2.89 28.44 -4.43
N VAL A 295 2.10 27.37 -4.45
CA VAL A 295 2.66 26.01 -4.51
C VAL A 295 3.19 25.71 -5.92
N VAL A 296 2.42 26.02 -6.97
CA VAL A 296 2.76 25.72 -8.37
C VAL A 296 3.73 26.72 -9.01
N LEU A 297 4.45 26.29 -10.04
CA LEU A 297 5.41 27.16 -10.76
C LEU A 297 4.74 28.04 -11.82
N GLY A 298 3.77 27.49 -12.57
CA GLY A 298 3.05 28.17 -13.65
C GLY A 298 1.53 28.13 -13.46
N HIS A 299 0.80 28.90 -14.26
CA HIS A 299 -0.68 29.04 -14.19
C HIS A 299 -1.24 29.20 -12.76
N LYS A 300 -0.62 30.07 -11.95
CA LYS A 300 -0.92 30.22 -10.51
C LYS A 300 -2.38 30.60 -10.26
N GLU A 301 -2.99 31.37 -11.14
CA GLU A 301 -4.38 31.81 -11.03
C GLU A 301 -5.41 30.67 -11.00
N PHE A 302 -5.10 29.52 -11.61
CA PHE A 302 -5.98 28.34 -11.64
C PHE A 302 -5.59 27.25 -10.64
N HIS A 303 -4.52 27.47 -9.89
CA HIS A 303 -3.93 26.48 -8.98
C HIS A 303 -3.71 27.09 -7.58
N THR A 304 -4.65 27.92 -7.15
CA THR A 304 -4.70 28.43 -5.79
C THR A 304 -5.11 27.30 -4.84
N ALA A 305 -4.48 27.24 -3.67
CA ALA A 305 -4.83 26.26 -2.65
C ALA A 305 -6.25 26.53 -2.16
N GLY A 306 -7.13 25.55 -2.34
CA GLY A 306 -8.51 25.60 -1.87
C GLY A 306 -8.73 24.71 -0.65
N LEU A 307 -9.84 24.89 0.06
CA LEU A 307 -10.32 23.92 1.05
C LEU A 307 -11.45 23.09 0.41
N HIS A 308 -11.12 21.94 -0.18
CA HIS A 308 -12.08 21.03 -0.82
C HIS A 308 -12.24 19.72 -0.01
N LEU A 309 -12.90 19.81 1.15
CA LEU A 309 -13.17 18.68 2.06
C LEU A 309 -13.85 17.47 1.39
N PRO A 310 -14.80 17.62 0.44
CA PRO A 310 -15.39 16.50 -0.29
C PRO A 310 -14.40 15.57 -1.00
N GLN A 311 -13.17 16.01 -1.33
CA GLN A 311 -12.14 15.11 -1.85
C GLN A 311 -11.88 13.92 -0.91
N MET A 312 -11.94 14.16 0.41
CA MET A 312 -11.84 13.09 1.42
C MET A 312 -13.08 12.22 1.50
N LEU A 313 -14.20 12.60 0.88
CA LEU A 313 -15.38 11.74 0.71
C LEU A 313 -15.30 10.93 -0.59
N TYR A 314 -14.77 11.54 -1.67
CA TYR A 314 -14.66 10.93 -2.99
C TYR A 314 -13.62 9.80 -3.06
N ILE A 315 -12.56 9.85 -2.24
CA ILE A 315 -11.55 8.78 -2.21
C ILE A 315 -12.13 7.42 -1.80
N TRP A 316 -13.16 7.38 -0.94
CA TRP A 316 -13.70 6.10 -0.45
C TRP A 316 -14.35 5.24 -1.53
N PRO A 317 -15.36 5.73 -2.29
CA PRO A 317 -15.92 4.96 -3.39
C PRO A 317 -14.88 4.70 -4.48
N TYR A 318 -13.89 5.59 -4.67
CA TYR A 318 -12.78 5.36 -5.59
C TYR A 318 -11.95 4.14 -5.19
N VAL A 319 -11.43 4.10 -3.95
CA VAL A 319 -10.65 2.94 -3.44
C VAL A 319 -11.51 1.68 -3.43
N PHE A 320 -12.78 1.79 -3.03
CA PHE A 320 -13.71 0.66 -3.05
C PHE A 320 -13.94 0.12 -4.47
N PHE A 321 -14.23 0.97 -5.45
CA PHE A 321 -14.48 0.56 -6.84
C PHE A 321 -13.28 -0.18 -7.44
N PHE A 322 -12.05 0.29 -7.19
CA PHE A 322 -10.86 -0.37 -7.72
C PHE A 322 -10.46 -1.62 -6.91
N SER A 323 -10.76 -1.68 -5.61
CA SER A 323 -10.30 -2.78 -4.75
C SER A 323 -11.41 -3.67 -4.17
N TRP A 324 -12.65 -3.57 -4.66
CA TRP A 324 -13.77 -4.40 -4.22
C TRP A 324 -13.47 -5.91 -4.22
N PRO A 325 -12.67 -6.47 -5.16
CA PRO A 325 -12.35 -7.90 -5.13
C PRO A 325 -11.57 -8.32 -3.89
N LEU A 326 -10.78 -7.43 -3.31
CA LEU A 326 -10.06 -7.66 -2.05
C LEU A 326 -10.95 -7.48 -0.82
N LEU A 327 -11.99 -6.66 -0.95
CA LEU A 327 -12.86 -6.26 0.14
C LEU A 327 -14.08 -7.18 0.27
N VAL A 328 -14.50 -7.87 -0.80
CA VAL A 328 -15.72 -8.68 -0.81
C VAL A 328 -15.68 -9.82 0.21
N SER A 329 -14.60 -10.59 0.28
CA SER A 329 -14.47 -11.71 1.24
C SER A 329 -14.59 -11.22 2.68
N PRO A 330 -13.80 -10.25 3.16
CA PRO A 330 -13.92 -9.84 4.54
C PRO A 330 -15.21 -9.06 4.86
N ILE A 331 -15.76 -8.28 3.93
CA ILE A 331 -17.05 -7.60 4.14
C ILE A 331 -18.18 -8.61 4.25
N THR A 332 -18.22 -9.62 3.38
CA THR A 332 -19.25 -10.67 3.46
C THR A 332 -19.15 -11.45 4.78
N ASN A 333 -17.94 -11.70 5.28
CA ASN A 333 -17.73 -12.29 6.61
C ASN A 333 -18.21 -11.37 7.74
N ALA A 334 -18.08 -10.05 7.59
CA ALA A 334 -18.53 -9.07 8.59
C ALA A 334 -20.06 -8.92 8.63
N VAL A 335 -20.71 -8.93 7.46
CA VAL A 335 -22.14 -8.59 7.31
C VAL A 335 -23.04 -9.83 7.34
N LEU A 336 -22.65 -10.93 6.69
CA LEU A 336 -23.52 -12.11 6.55
C LEU A 336 -23.43 -13.06 7.76
N PRO A 337 -24.54 -13.71 8.14
CA PRO A 337 -24.48 -14.80 9.10
C PRO A 337 -23.70 -15.99 8.52
N LYS A 338 -22.98 -16.73 9.39
CA LYS A 338 -22.14 -17.88 9.00
C LYS A 338 -22.89 -18.96 8.21
N THR A 339 -24.21 -19.06 8.39
CA THR A 339 -25.08 -20.01 7.67
C THR A 339 -25.26 -19.70 6.19
N LEU A 340 -25.17 -18.42 5.80
CA LEU A 340 -25.32 -17.96 4.40
C LEU A 340 -23.97 -17.76 3.70
N LEU A 341 -22.86 -17.89 4.42
CA LEU A 341 -21.53 -17.58 3.90
C LEU A 341 -20.96 -18.78 3.10
N PRO A 342 -20.60 -18.61 1.82
CA PRO A 342 -19.98 -19.67 1.06
C PRO A 342 -18.65 -20.13 1.68
N LYS A 343 -18.41 -21.43 1.75
CA LYS A 343 -17.21 -22.01 2.41
C LYS A 343 -15.87 -21.50 1.86
N PHE A 344 -15.84 -21.10 0.58
CA PHE A 344 -14.64 -20.55 -0.06
C PHE A 344 -14.40 -19.07 0.25
N LEU A 345 -15.42 -18.35 0.75
CA LEU A 345 -15.31 -16.97 1.24
C LEU A 345 -15.19 -16.91 2.76
N ASP A 346 -15.61 -17.93 3.50
CA ASP A 346 -15.47 -17.97 4.95
C ASP A 346 -13.99 -17.94 5.37
N GLN A 347 -13.58 -16.83 5.97
CA GLN A 347 -12.22 -16.59 6.48
C GLN A 347 -12.13 -16.84 7.99
N GLY A 348 -13.25 -17.12 8.66
CA GLY A 348 -13.34 -17.28 10.11
C GLY A 348 -13.12 -15.97 10.86
N LEU A 349 -13.49 -14.82 10.27
CA LEU A 349 -13.39 -13.53 10.93
C LEU A 349 -14.48 -13.38 12.00
N GLU A 350 -14.16 -12.73 13.11
CA GLU A 350 -15.14 -12.42 14.15
C GLU A 350 -16.00 -11.21 13.74
N LYS A 351 -17.26 -11.15 14.20
CA LYS A 351 -18.26 -10.12 13.85
C LYS A 351 -17.95 -8.71 14.38
N HIS A 352 -16.79 -8.49 15.00
CA HIS A 352 -16.46 -7.22 15.68
C HIS A 352 -16.23 -6.03 14.74
N SER A 353 -16.34 -6.21 13.42
CA SER A 353 -15.98 -5.20 12.42
C SER A 353 -17.10 -4.26 11.97
N LEU A 354 -18.36 -4.46 12.35
CA LEU A 354 -19.46 -3.58 11.92
C LEU A 354 -19.41 -2.21 12.64
N PRO A 355 -19.79 -1.11 11.95
CA PRO A 355 -19.80 0.21 12.58
C PRO A 355 -20.93 0.29 13.61
N LYS A 356 -20.65 0.88 14.78
CA LYS A 356 -21.66 1.12 15.81
C LYS A 356 -22.72 2.11 15.30
N VAL A 357 -23.97 1.96 15.72
CA VAL A 357 -25.08 2.87 15.35
C VAL A 357 -24.73 4.33 15.66
N LEU A 358 -24.12 4.58 16.83
CA LEU A 358 -23.67 5.92 17.21
C LEU A 358 -22.66 6.51 16.21
N THR A 359 -21.76 5.69 15.65
CA THR A 359 -20.81 6.14 14.62
C THR A 359 -21.55 6.63 13.38
N VAL A 360 -22.59 5.90 12.94
CA VAL A 360 -23.41 6.30 11.78
C VAL A 360 -24.11 7.63 12.06
N LEU A 361 -24.74 7.75 13.24
CA LEU A 361 -25.49 8.93 13.66
C LEU A 361 -24.61 10.18 13.81
N LEU A 362 -23.31 10.04 14.08
CA LEU A 362 -22.38 11.16 14.18
C LEU A 362 -21.70 11.50 12.84
N VAL A 363 -21.25 10.49 12.08
CA VAL A 363 -20.42 10.72 10.89
C VAL A 363 -21.26 11.12 9.68
N VAL A 364 -22.43 10.50 9.46
CA VAL A 364 -23.25 10.79 8.28
C VAL A 364 -23.73 12.25 8.26
N PRO A 365 -24.21 12.85 9.38
CA PRO A 365 -24.55 14.28 9.38
C PRO A 365 -23.37 15.21 9.06
N VAL A 366 -22.15 14.87 9.51
CA VAL A 366 -20.93 15.62 9.16
C VAL A 366 -20.64 15.51 7.66
N MET A 367 -20.77 14.32 7.06
CA MET A 367 -20.62 14.14 5.61
C MET A 367 -21.67 14.95 4.84
N VAL A 368 -22.92 14.95 5.30
CA VAL A 368 -24.01 15.76 4.72
C VAL A 368 -23.69 17.24 4.81
N ALA A 369 -23.19 17.72 5.95
CA ALA A 369 -22.79 19.12 6.12
C ALA A 369 -21.63 19.50 5.18
N ILE A 370 -20.62 18.64 5.04
CA ILE A 370 -19.51 18.85 4.09
C ILE A 370 -20.03 18.95 2.66
N VAL A 371 -20.91 18.02 2.24
CA VAL A 371 -21.52 18.05 0.89
C VAL A 371 -22.38 19.31 0.71
N HIS A 372 -23.08 19.77 1.73
CA HIS A 372 -23.93 20.96 1.63
C HIS A 372 -23.11 22.25 1.51
N PHE A 373 -22.10 22.44 2.36
CA PHE A 373 -21.41 23.72 2.52
C PHE A 373 -20.09 23.83 1.75
N ASN A 374 -19.48 22.72 1.31
CA ASN A 374 -18.12 22.73 0.76
C ASN A 374 -17.95 21.91 -0.53
N THR A 375 -19.02 21.55 -1.22
CA THR A 375 -18.92 20.98 -2.58
C THR A 375 -18.39 22.03 -3.54
N ILE A 376 -17.21 21.79 -4.11
CA ILE A 376 -16.59 22.64 -5.13
C ILE A 376 -16.67 21.92 -6.48
N ILE A 377 -17.18 22.62 -7.49
CA ILE A 377 -17.14 22.17 -8.88
C ILE A 377 -16.22 23.12 -9.64
N HIS A 378 -15.02 22.65 -9.97
CA HIS A 378 -14.01 23.48 -10.61
C HIS A 378 -14.41 23.88 -12.04
N PRO A 379 -14.10 25.11 -12.52
CA PRO A 379 -14.40 25.53 -13.89
C PRO A 379 -13.87 24.59 -14.96
N PHE A 380 -12.65 24.05 -14.80
CA PHE A 380 -12.11 23.06 -15.73
C PHE A 380 -12.92 21.77 -15.79
N THR A 381 -13.47 21.30 -14.66
CA THR A 381 -14.37 20.14 -14.69
C THR A 381 -15.61 20.46 -15.50
N LEU A 382 -16.18 21.67 -15.40
CA LEU A 382 -17.38 22.06 -16.15
C LEU A 382 -17.11 22.30 -17.64
N ALA A 383 -15.93 22.80 -17.97
CA ALA A 383 -15.54 23.15 -19.33
C ALA A 383 -15.06 21.95 -20.14
N ASP A 384 -14.56 20.90 -19.48
CA ASP A 384 -13.92 19.77 -20.14
C ASP A 384 -14.73 18.47 -19.99
N ASN A 385 -15.53 18.15 -21.00
CA ASN A 385 -16.32 16.93 -21.06
C ASN A 385 -15.52 15.68 -21.46
N ARG A 386 -14.19 15.78 -21.63
CA ARG A 386 -13.32 14.63 -21.93
C ARG A 386 -13.03 13.78 -20.69
N HIS A 387 -13.13 14.34 -19.49
CA HIS A 387 -12.77 13.65 -18.26
C HIS A 387 -13.93 12.85 -17.68
N TYR A 388 -13.71 11.60 -17.25
CA TYR A 388 -14.77 10.77 -16.65
C TYR A 388 -15.42 11.45 -15.43
N VAL A 389 -14.65 12.25 -14.67
CA VAL A 389 -15.14 13.01 -13.52
C VAL A 389 -16.26 13.98 -13.90
N PHE A 390 -16.23 14.57 -15.10
CA PHE A 390 -17.32 15.42 -15.60
C PHE A 390 -18.67 14.69 -15.57
N TYR A 391 -18.68 13.43 -16.01
CA TYR A 391 -19.90 12.62 -16.07
C TYR A 391 -20.36 12.15 -14.69
N VAL A 392 -19.42 11.83 -13.79
CA VAL A 392 -19.74 11.52 -12.39
C VAL A 392 -20.39 12.73 -11.72
N PHE A 393 -19.84 13.93 -11.92
CA PHE A 393 -20.37 15.16 -11.35
C PHE A 393 -21.71 15.54 -11.99
N ARG A 394 -21.87 15.32 -13.30
CA ARG A 394 -23.15 15.49 -13.99
C ARG A 394 -24.22 14.59 -13.35
N LEU A 395 -23.91 13.32 -13.09
CA LEU A 395 -24.85 12.41 -12.45
C LEU A 395 -25.21 12.85 -11.02
N LEU A 396 -24.20 13.20 -10.21
CA LEU A 396 -24.39 13.54 -8.79
C LEU A 396 -25.11 14.88 -8.57
N PHE A 397 -24.85 15.87 -9.42
CA PHE A 397 -25.28 17.25 -9.19
C PHE A 397 -26.34 17.77 -10.16
N ARG A 398 -26.47 17.20 -11.36
CA ARG A 398 -27.45 17.66 -12.36
C ARG A 398 -28.69 16.78 -12.50
N THR A 399 -28.71 15.56 -11.95
CA THR A 399 -29.87 14.66 -12.05
C THR A 399 -31.00 15.06 -11.11
N HIS A 400 -30.71 15.20 -9.81
CA HIS A 400 -31.67 15.65 -8.81
C HIS A 400 -30.92 16.18 -7.56
N PRO A 401 -31.36 17.28 -6.91
CA PRO A 401 -30.64 17.87 -5.77
C PRO A 401 -30.41 16.93 -4.58
N ALA A 402 -31.25 15.91 -4.42
CA ALA A 402 -31.13 14.90 -3.36
C ALA A 402 -29.99 13.88 -3.58
N VAL A 403 -29.55 13.66 -4.83
CA VAL A 403 -28.61 12.58 -5.18
C VAL A 403 -27.26 12.76 -4.49
N LYS A 404 -26.74 14.00 -4.44
CA LYS A 404 -25.50 14.30 -3.71
C LYS A 404 -25.57 13.97 -2.21
N TYR A 405 -26.74 14.08 -1.59
CA TYR A 405 -26.93 13.74 -0.19
C TYR A 405 -27.07 12.23 0.01
N ALA A 406 -27.78 11.55 -0.89
CA ALA A 406 -27.85 10.08 -0.89
C ALA A 406 -26.46 9.45 -1.05
N ALA A 407 -25.57 10.08 -1.82
CA ALA A 407 -24.19 9.63 -1.98
C ALA A 407 -23.40 9.57 -0.67
N THR A 408 -23.79 10.31 0.38
CA THR A 408 -23.10 10.26 1.69
C THR A 408 -23.20 8.89 2.36
N VAL A 409 -24.29 8.15 2.12
CA VAL A 409 -24.44 6.76 2.57
C VAL A 409 -23.41 5.86 1.89
N ALA A 410 -23.23 6.01 0.57
CA ALA A 410 -22.21 5.28 -0.16
C ALA A 410 -20.79 5.65 0.30
N TYR A 411 -20.51 6.93 0.54
CA TYR A 411 -19.23 7.39 1.09
C TYR A 411 -18.95 6.74 2.45
N PHE A 412 -19.93 6.71 3.35
CA PHE A 412 -19.78 6.09 4.67
C PHE A 412 -19.49 4.59 4.59
N LEU A 413 -20.28 3.83 3.81
CA LEU A 413 -20.10 2.40 3.68
C LEU A 413 -18.76 2.04 3.03
N CYS A 414 -18.35 2.79 2.01
CA CYS A 414 -17.03 2.61 1.38
C CYS A 414 -15.90 2.97 2.35
N ALA A 415 -16.03 4.04 3.13
CA ALA A 415 -15.04 4.44 4.12
C ALA A 415 -14.84 3.35 5.18
N TRP A 416 -15.95 2.83 5.71
CA TRP A 416 -15.94 1.72 6.65
C TRP A 416 -15.21 0.50 6.06
N ALA A 417 -15.61 0.05 4.86
CA ALA A 417 -15.00 -1.08 4.17
C ALA A 417 -13.48 -0.91 3.97
N VAL A 418 -13.05 0.26 3.50
CA VAL A 418 -11.64 0.57 3.19
C VAL A 418 -10.77 0.68 4.45
N ILE A 419 -11.30 1.27 5.52
CA ILE A 419 -10.58 1.39 6.79
C ILE A 419 -10.51 0.03 7.50
N SER A 420 -11.63 -0.71 7.55
CA SER A 420 -11.66 -2.05 8.15
C SER A 420 -10.76 -3.06 7.41
N ALA A 421 -10.42 -2.80 6.14
CA ALA A 421 -9.48 -3.61 5.36
C ALA A 421 -8.11 -3.80 6.04
N PHE A 422 -7.65 -2.80 6.80
CA PHE A 422 -6.42 -2.90 7.58
C PHE A 422 -6.54 -3.91 8.75
N GLY A 423 -7.74 -4.11 9.28
CA GLY A 423 -8.03 -5.02 10.39
C GLY A 423 -8.41 -6.44 9.97
N PHE A 424 -8.66 -6.69 8.68
CA PHE A 424 -9.03 -8.01 8.15
C PHE A 424 -7.82 -8.94 8.03
N SER A 425 -7.24 -9.30 9.17
CA SER A 425 -6.21 -10.32 9.31
C SER A 425 -6.67 -11.36 10.32
N THR A 426 -6.39 -12.63 10.05
CA THR A 426 -6.67 -13.68 11.03
C THR A 426 -5.46 -13.84 11.95
N LYS A 427 -5.70 -13.72 13.26
CA LYS A 427 -4.77 -14.19 14.29
C LYS A 427 -4.52 -15.67 14.00
N THR A 428 -3.30 -16.06 13.63
CA THR A 428 -2.96 -17.48 13.47
C THR A 428 -3.25 -18.14 14.81
N PRO A 429 -4.13 -19.16 14.91
CA PRO A 429 -4.35 -19.82 16.17
C PRO A 429 -3.00 -20.36 16.66
N PRO A 430 -2.69 -20.22 17.97
CA PRO A 430 -1.42 -20.71 18.48
C PRO A 430 -1.29 -22.20 18.13
N PRO A 431 -0.06 -22.67 17.81
CA PRO A 431 0.15 -24.08 17.52
C PRO A 431 -0.48 -24.91 18.64
N ARG A 432 -1.32 -25.88 18.26
CA ARG A 432 -1.83 -26.87 19.21
C ARG A 432 -0.64 -27.68 19.70
N LEU A 433 -0.11 -27.29 20.85
CA LEU A 433 0.83 -28.12 21.58
C LEU A 433 0.02 -29.29 22.14
N VAL A 434 0.34 -30.51 21.70
CA VAL A 434 -0.29 -31.73 22.22
C VAL A 434 0.61 -32.26 23.33
N PRO A 435 0.08 -32.60 24.52
CA PRO A 435 0.85 -33.29 25.55
C PRO A 435 1.49 -34.54 24.96
N ALA A 436 2.80 -34.73 25.18
CA ALA A 436 3.45 -35.99 24.82
C ALA A 436 2.76 -37.13 25.59
N PRO A 437 2.51 -38.30 24.97
CA PRO A 437 2.03 -39.47 25.69
C PRO A 437 2.94 -39.71 26.89
N GLN A 438 2.37 -39.77 28.09
CA GLN A 438 3.11 -40.19 29.27
C GLN A 438 3.54 -41.64 29.02
N VAL A 439 4.82 -41.85 28.71
CA VAL A 439 5.39 -43.19 28.73
C VAL A 439 5.33 -43.63 30.19
N PRO A 440 4.59 -44.70 30.54
CA PRO A 440 4.60 -45.23 31.90
C PRO A 440 6.06 -45.45 32.31
N ALA A 441 6.42 -44.98 33.50
CA ALA A 441 7.73 -45.30 34.07
C ALA A 441 7.93 -46.82 34.00
N PRO A 442 9.12 -47.33 33.60
CA PRO A 442 9.37 -48.75 33.64
C PRO A 442 9.06 -49.24 35.06
N GLN A 443 8.01 -50.05 35.21
CA GLN A 443 7.76 -50.76 36.44
C GLN A 443 9.02 -51.56 36.72
N ALA A 444 9.61 -51.35 37.91
CA ALA A 444 10.73 -52.13 38.37
C ALA A 444 10.35 -53.60 38.25
N SER A 445 11.02 -54.34 37.36
CA SER A 445 10.78 -55.76 37.19
C SER A 445 11.04 -56.44 38.54
N ALA A 446 9.99 -57.06 39.08
CA ALA A 446 10.08 -57.95 40.21
C ALA A 446 11.20 -58.98 39.97
N ALA A 447 11.99 -59.22 41.01
CA ALA A 447 13.08 -60.16 41.00
C ALA A 447 12.57 -61.59 40.69
N GLU A 448 12.86 -62.10 39.50
CA GLU A 448 12.81 -63.54 39.24
C GLU A 448 14.13 -64.18 39.66
N GLN A 449 14.09 -64.86 40.80
CA GLN A 449 15.02 -65.93 41.12
C GLN A 449 14.84 -67.06 40.10
N LYS A 450 15.93 -67.47 39.41
CA LYS A 450 16.27 -68.90 39.26
C LYS A 450 17.64 -69.16 38.60
N THR A 451 18.43 -69.91 39.36
CA THR A 451 19.35 -71.01 39.00
C THR A 451 20.58 -70.80 38.12
N LYS A 452 21.72 -71.06 38.76
CA LYS A 452 23.03 -71.40 38.18
C LYS A 452 22.96 -72.63 37.28
N LYS A 453 23.67 -72.58 36.15
CA LYS A 453 24.46 -73.69 35.56
C LYS A 453 25.57 -73.10 34.68
N GLY A 454 26.71 -73.78 34.70
CA GLY A 454 28.04 -73.25 34.37
C GLY A 454 28.48 -73.35 32.91
N GLY A 455 29.70 -72.88 32.66
CA GLY A 455 30.41 -72.97 31.38
C GLY A 455 31.39 -71.83 31.18
N GLN A 456 32.70 -72.11 31.26
CA GLN A 456 33.79 -71.22 30.86
C GLN A 456 33.82 -71.05 29.33
N SER A 457 34.12 -69.83 28.83
CA SER A 457 35.22 -69.60 27.87
C SER A 457 35.36 -68.11 27.45
N GLU A 458 36.60 -67.63 27.53
CA GLU A 458 37.37 -66.66 26.73
C GLU A 458 36.80 -65.35 26.12
N THR A 459 37.43 -64.26 26.58
CA THR A 459 38.14 -63.22 25.80
C THR A 459 37.43 -62.44 24.68
N ARG A 460 37.03 -61.19 24.98
CA ARG A 460 37.42 -60.00 24.16
C ARG A 460 37.10 -58.68 24.88
N LYS A 461 38.15 -57.91 25.19
CA LYS A 461 38.05 -56.48 25.55
C LYS A 461 37.37 -55.73 24.40
N ARG A 462 36.19 -55.15 24.64
CA ARG A 462 35.58 -54.14 23.78
C ARG A 462 35.20 -52.94 24.64
N THR A 463 36.01 -51.90 24.55
CA THR A 463 35.78 -50.57 25.13
C THR A 463 34.48 -50.00 24.56
N VAL A 464 33.40 -50.04 25.33
CA VAL A 464 32.16 -49.34 24.99
C VAL A 464 32.32 -47.89 25.42
N LYS A 465 32.51 -47.00 24.43
CA LYS A 465 32.40 -45.55 24.62
C LYS A 465 31.05 -45.24 25.28
N LYS A 466 31.10 -44.58 26.44
CA LYS A 466 29.94 -44.02 27.14
C LYS A 466 29.32 -42.94 26.26
N VAL A 467 28.32 -43.31 25.44
CA VAL A 467 27.51 -42.33 24.72
C VAL A 467 26.66 -41.62 25.76
N VAL A 468 27.03 -40.38 26.10
CA VAL A 468 26.19 -39.49 26.88
C VAL A 468 24.92 -39.26 26.07
N GLN A 469 23.83 -39.93 26.45
CA GLN A 469 22.52 -39.62 25.90
C GLN A 469 22.19 -38.17 26.28
N PRO A 470 21.74 -37.34 25.32
CA PRO A 470 21.24 -36.01 25.66
C PRO A 470 20.10 -36.16 26.68
N PRO A 471 19.99 -35.27 27.69
CA PRO A 471 18.94 -35.37 28.70
C PRO A 471 17.58 -35.43 28.01
N LYS A 472 16.79 -36.45 28.36
CA LYS A 472 15.42 -36.59 27.85
C LYS A 472 14.67 -35.29 28.17
N PRO A 473 14.00 -34.66 27.19
CA PRO A 473 13.25 -33.43 27.44
C PRO A 473 12.20 -33.72 28.51
N GLN A 474 12.32 -33.02 29.64
CA GLN A 474 11.31 -33.10 30.70
C GLN A 474 9.99 -32.53 30.16
N PRO A 475 8.85 -33.20 30.41
CA PRO A 475 7.56 -32.64 30.06
C PRO A 475 7.34 -31.33 30.84
N LEU A 476 6.96 -30.27 30.12
CA LEU A 476 6.63 -28.97 30.71
C LEU A 476 5.51 -29.12 31.74
N SER A 477 5.62 -28.45 32.89
CA SER A 477 4.52 -28.39 33.87
C SER A 477 3.28 -27.73 33.24
N PRO A 478 2.06 -28.03 33.72
CA PRO A 478 0.83 -27.41 33.20
C PRO A 478 0.86 -25.87 33.22
N GLU A 479 1.45 -25.29 34.26
CA GLU A 479 1.64 -23.84 34.38
C GLU A 479 2.67 -23.28 33.39
N ALA A 480 3.83 -23.95 33.23
CA ALA A 480 4.84 -23.54 32.25
C ALA A 480 4.33 -23.69 30.82
N PHE A 481 3.48 -24.69 30.56
CA PHE A 481 2.80 -24.88 29.29
C PHE A 481 1.78 -23.76 29.01
N ALA A 482 0.95 -23.39 30.01
CA ALA A 482 0.01 -22.28 29.89
C ALA A 482 0.71 -20.94 29.69
N ALA A 483 1.78 -20.67 30.45
CA ALA A 483 2.62 -19.49 30.30
C ALA A 483 3.32 -19.45 28.94
N LEU A 484 3.84 -20.58 28.44
CA LEU A 484 4.42 -20.69 27.10
C LEU A 484 3.35 -20.45 26.02
N GLN A 485 2.15 -20.99 26.19
CA GLN A 485 1.05 -20.78 25.24
C GLN A 485 0.60 -19.31 25.23
N GLN A 486 0.55 -18.65 26.38
CA GLN A 486 0.26 -17.23 26.50
C GLN A 486 1.38 -16.36 25.92
N ALA A 487 2.65 -16.70 26.18
CA ALA A 487 3.81 -16.03 25.60
C ALA A 487 3.88 -16.22 24.07
N ILE A 488 3.54 -17.40 23.54
CA ILE A 488 3.42 -17.64 22.10
C ILE A 488 2.26 -16.83 21.52
N LYS A 489 1.08 -16.80 22.15
CA LYS A 489 -0.05 -15.96 21.72
C LYS A 489 0.32 -14.48 21.70
N GLN A 490 0.93 -13.96 22.77
CA GLN A 490 1.39 -12.58 22.86
C GLN A 490 2.47 -12.27 21.82
N ARG A 491 3.46 -13.16 21.67
CA ARG A 491 4.54 -13.00 20.69
C ARG A 491 4.02 -13.09 19.27
N GLN A 492 3.03 -13.93 18.97
CA GLN A 492 2.35 -13.99 17.66
C GLN A 492 1.50 -12.74 17.39
N ALA A 493 0.79 -12.23 18.40
CA ALA A 493 0.04 -10.97 18.30
C ALA A 493 0.95 -9.73 18.15
N GLN A 494 2.17 -9.80 18.71
CA GLN A 494 3.21 -8.77 18.53
C GLN A 494 4.03 -8.97 17.24
N GLN A 495 4.17 -10.20 16.73
CA GLN A 495 4.94 -10.55 15.52
C GLN A 495 4.14 -10.39 14.23
N GLN A 496 2.81 -10.50 14.27
CA GLN A 496 1.97 -10.03 13.17
C GLN A 496 1.96 -8.50 13.27
N ASP A 497 2.76 -7.79 12.45
CA ASP A 497 2.72 -6.33 12.28
C ASP A 497 1.38 -5.89 11.65
N ALA A 498 0.27 -6.24 12.29
CA ALA A 498 -1.06 -5.81 11.88
C ALA A 498 -1.11 -4.27 11.99
N PRO A 499 -1.71 -3.59 11.00
CA PRO A 499 -1.85 -2.15 11.04
C PRO A 499 -2.53 -1.69 12.33
N ARG A 500 -1.95 -0.67 12.94
CA ARG A 500 -2.48 0.00 14.14
C ARG A 500 -3.16 1.30 13.78
N VAL A 501 -3.99 1.80 14.69
CA VAL A 501 -4.74 3.05 14.50
C VAL A 501 -3.81 4.21 14.20
N SER A 502 -2.65 4.31 14.85
CA SER A 502 -1.67 5.38 14.59
C SER A 502 -1.24 5.49 13.13
N PHE A 503 -1.04 4.35 12.46
CA PHE A 503 -0.67 4.31 11.03
C PHE A 503 -1.78 4.91 10.17
N VAL A 504 -3.03 4.51 10.43
CA VAL A 504 -4.19 4.97 9.67
C VAL A 504 -4.38 6.48 9.86
N LEU A 505 -4.17 7.02 11.07
CA LEU A 505 -4.23 8.46 11.32
C LEU A 505 -3.20 9.24 10.49
N VAL A 506 -1.95 8.77 10.44
CA VAL A 506 -0.90 9.43 9.64
C VAL A 506 -1.16 9.31 8.14
N TRP A 507 -1.65 8.16 7.67
CA TRP A 507 -2.07 7.98 6.28
C TRP A 507 -3.25 8.91 5.91
N LEU A 508 -4.25 9.02 6.78
CA LEU A 508 -5.39 9.93 6.61
C LEU A 508 -4.96 11.39 6.59
N ALA A 509 -4.03 11.80 7.47
CA ALA A 509 -3.52 13.17 7.51
C ALA A 509 -2.78 13.53 6.21
N ALA A 510 -1.86 12.67 5.75
CA ALA A 510 -1.14 12.90 4.49
C ALA A 510 -2.08 12.92 3.28
N THR A 511 -3.04 11.99 3.26
CA THR A 511 -4.06 11.93 2.21
C THR A 511 -4.92 13.20 2.20
N ALA A 512 -5.41 13.64 3.36
CA ALA A 512 -6.20 14.85 3.51
C ALA A 512 -5.45 16.08 3.01
N LEU A 513 -4.19 16.25 3.43
CA LEU A 513 -3.38 17.38 2.97
C LEU A 513 -3.12 17.34 1.46
N SER A 514 -2.90 16.15 0.89
CA SER A 514 -2.67 15.99 -0.56
C SER A 514 -3.91 16.25 -1.42
N LEU A 515 -5.11 16.05 -0.88
CA LEU A 515 -6.35 16.10 -1.65
C LEU A 515 -7.19 17.35 -1.37
N ILE A 516 -7.34 17.76 -0.11
CA ILE A 516 -8.20 18.90 0.27
C ILE A 516 -7.64 20.19 -0.32
N THR A 517 -6.31 20.31 -0.43
CA THR A 517 -5.64 21.48 -0.97
C THR A 517 -5.82 21.65 -2.49
N ALA A 518 -6.25 20.59 -3.19
CA ALA A 518 -6.50 20.60 -4.63
C ALA A 518 -8.00 20.87 -4.91
N PRO A 519 -8.37 22.02 -5.49
CA PRO A 519 -9.77 22.31 -5.80
C PRO A 519 -10.30 21.45 -6.95
N LEU A 520 -9.45 21.12 -7.93
CA LEU A 520 -9.78 20.24 -9.05
C LEU A 520 -9.81 18.77 -8.61
N VAL A 521 -10.79 18.00 -9.09
CA VAL A 521 -10.89 16.56 -8.81
C VAL A 521 -10.42 15.79 -10.03
N GLU A 522 -9.31 15.06 -9.87
CA GLU A 522 -8.77 14.18 -10.91
C GLU A 522 -8.42 12.81 -10.29
N PRO A 523 -8.76 11.69 -10.96
CA PRO A 523 -8.45 10.34 -10.47
C PRO A 523 -6.97 10.12 -10.17
N ARG A 524 -6.07 10.78 -10.93
CA ARG A 524 -4.62 10.67 -10.74
C ARG A 524 -4.15 11.14 -9.36
N TYR A 525 -4.87 12.06 -8.70
CA TYR A 525 -4.50 12.53 -7.35
C TYR A 525 -4.65 11.44 -6.29
N PHE A 526 -5.49 10.43 -6.54
CA PHE A 526 -5.71 9.33 -5.63
C PHE A 526 -4.69 8.19 -5.77
N ILE A 527 -3.75 8.26 -6.74
CA ILE A 527 -2.76 7.20 -7.00
C ILE A 527 -1.90 6.93 -5.75
N ILE A 528 -1.20 7.94 -5.22
CA ILE A 528 -0.30 7.74 -4.07
C ILE A 528 -1.07 7.31 -2.81
N PRO A 529 -2.20 7.96 -2.43
CA PRO A 529 -3.04 7.46 -1.34
C PRO A 529 -3.41 5.98 -1.46
N TRP A 530 -3.86 5.57 -2.64
CA TRP A 530 -4.27 4.18 -2.90
C TRP A 530 -3.08 3.21 -2.86
N VAL A 531 -1.92 3.57 -3.43
CA VAL A 531 -0.72 2.71 -3.38
C VAL A 531 -0.22 2.55 -1.95
N MET A 532 -0.19 3.62 -1.15
CA MET A 532 0.21 3.55 0.25
C MET A 532 -0.74 2.69 1.08
N TRP A 533 -2.05 2.80 0.85
CA TRP A 533 -3.04 1.90 1.43
C TRP A 533 -2.78 0.44 1.01
N ARG A 534 -2.59 0.19 -0.29
CA ARG A 534 -2.41 -1.14 -0.87
C ARG A 534 -1.18 -1.88 -0.37
N LEU A 535 -0.07 -1.17 -0.18
CA LEU A 535 1.20 -1.71 0.34
C LEU A 535 1.10 -2.15 1.80
N HIS A 536 0.19 -1.54 2.57
CA HIS A 536 0.01 -1.80 4.01
C HIS A 536 -1.16 -2.71 4.33
N LEU A 537 -1.90 -3.20 3.33
CA LEU A 537 -2.90 -4.22 3.56
C LEU A 537 -2.27 -5.54 4.03
N PRO A 538 -2.85 -6.18 5.07
CA PRO A 538 -2.41 -7.50 5.49
C PRO A 538 -2.65 -8.53 4.37
N PRO A 539 -1.85 -9.60 4.30
CA PRO A 539 -2.13 -10.73 3.42
C PRO A 539 -3.51 -11.31 3.73
N GLN A 540 -4.29 -11.61 2.68
CA GLN A 540 -5.60 -12.23 2.85
C GLN A 540 -5.46 -13.60 3.52
N PRO A 541 -6.29 -13.89 4.53
CA PRO A 541 -6.21 -15.16 5.23
C PRO A 541 -6.76 -16.29 4.34
N THR A 542 -6.13 -17.46 4.40
CA THR A 542 -6.64 -18.66 3.72
C THR A 542 -8.03 -19.01 4.22
N PRO A 543 -9.03 -19.30 3.36
CA PRO A 543 -10.38 -19.63 3.80
C PRO A 543 -10.38 -20.77 4.83
N LEU A 544 -11.30 -20.70 5.80
CA LEU A 544 -11.39 -21.58 6.96
C LEU A 544 -11.41 -23.06 6.57
N ALA A 545 -12.15 -23.40 5.50
CA ALA A 545 -12.25 -24.75 4.96
C ALA A 545 -10.87 -25.37 4.64
N TYR A 546 -9.95 -24.56 4.11
CA TYR A 546 -8.59 -24.99 3.76
C TYR A 546 -7.56 -24.77 4.88
N ARG A 547 -7.90 -23.98 5.91
CA ARG A 547 -7.01 -23.72 7.06
C ARG A 547 -7.07 -24.84 8.10
N GLN A 548 -8.25 -25.42 8.32
CA GLN A 548 -8.46 -26.47 9.31
C GLN A 548 -7.91 -27.84 8.88
N GLN A 549 -7.79 -28.06 7.56
CA GLN A 549 -7.28 -29.30 7.00
C GLN A 549 -5.83 -29.10 6.58
N ARG A 550 -4.91 -29.90 7.11
CA ARG A 550 -3.54 -29.94 6.58
C ARG A 550 -3.61 -30.60 5.19
N PRO A 551 -3.07 -29.97 4.12
CA PRO A 551 -3.10 -30.56 2.79
C PRO A 551 -2.49 -31.96 2.83
N ARG A 552 -3.24 -32.95 2.36
CA ARG A 552 -2.81 -34.36 2.29
C ARG A 552 -1.92 -34.61 1.09
N ASP A 553 -2.14 -33.86 0.01
CA ASP A 553 -1.39 -33.96 -1.24
C ASP A 553 -1.07 -32.57 -1.85
N ALA A 554 -0.28 -32.58 -2.91
CA ALA A 554 0.12 -31.35 -3.62
C ALA A 554 -1.07 -30.64 -4.30
N ARG A 555 -2.15 -31.38 -4.63
CA ARG A 555 -3.35 -30.84 -5.28
C ARG A 555 -4.20 -30.05 -4.31
N GLU A 556 -4.41 -30.55 -3.10
CA GLU A 556 -5.07 -29.83 -2.01
C GLU A 556 -4.29 -28.56 -1.63
N GLU A 557 -2.95 -28.62 -1.60
CA GLU A 557 -2.12 -27.45 -1.33
C GLU A 557 -2.25 -26.38 -2.42
N LEU A 558 -2.28 -26.79 -3.69
CA LEU A 558 -2.51 -25.88 -4.82
C LEU A 558 -3.90 -25.25 -4.73
N THR A 559 -4.93 -26.05 -4.44
CA THR A 559 -6.32 -25.58 -4.32
C THR A 559 -6.45 -24.55 -3.20
N ALA A 560 -5.85 -24.81 -2.04
CA ALA A 560 -5.82 -23.87 -0.92
C ALA A 560 -5.13 -22.55 -1.31
N LYS A 561 -3.98 -22.62 -2.01
CA LYS A 561 -3.27 -21.43 -2.50
C LYS A 561 -4.07 -20.63 -3.53
N LEU A 562 -4.77 -21.30 -4.44
CA LEU A 562 -5.64 -20.65 -5.42
C LEU A 562 -6.79 -19.94 -4.72
N ALA A 563 -7.45 -20.59 -3.75
CA ALA A 563 -8.52 -19.98 -2.98
C ALA A 563 -8.05 -18.74 -2.17
N THR A 564 -6.88 -18.80 -1.54
CA THR A 564 -6.29 -17.65 -0.82
C THR A 564 -5.99 -16.48 -1.75
N ASN A 565 -5.49 -16.75 -2.97
CA ASN A 565 -5.11 -15.70 -3.91
C ASN A 565 -6.24 -15.30 -4.88
N PHE A 566 -7.40 -15.96 -4.83
CA PHE A 566 -8.53 -15.68 -5.72
C PHE A 566 -8.93 -14.19 -5.75
N PRO A 567 -9.02 -13.47 -4.61
CA PRO A 567 -9.23 -12.01 -4.62
C PRO A 567 -8.21 -11.22 -5.46
N LEU A 568 -6.94 -11.65 -5.47
CA LEU A 568 -5.88 -11.00 -6.26
C LEU A 568 -6.06 -11.25 -7.75
N PHE A 569 -6.42 -12.47 -8.15
CA PHE A 569 -6.72 -12.79 -9.56
C PHE A 569 -7.96 -12.03 -10.05
N LEU A 570 -8.99 -11.93 -9.21
CA LEU A 570 -10.20 -11.18 -9.53
C LEU A 570 -9.91 -9.66 -9.64
N GLU A 571 -9.05 -9.12 -8.78
CA GLU A 571 -8.54 -7.74 -8.91
C GLU A 571 -7.78 -7.53 -10.23
N THR A 572 -6.92 -8.47 -10.63
CA THR A 572 -6.25 -8.39 -11.95
C THR A 572 -7.25 -8.38 -13.09
N PHE A 573 -8.20 -9.31 -13.09
CA PHE A 573 -9.23 -9.38 -14.12
C PHE A 573 -10.03 -8.09 -14.18
N TRP A 574 -10.43 -7.56 -13.02
CA TRP A 574 -11.14 -6.29 -12.92
C TRP A 574 -10.35 -5.12 -13.52
N PHE A 575 -9.06 -5.00 -13.18
CA PHE A 575 -8.20 -3.95 -13.75
C PHE A 575 -8.00 -4.11 -15.25
N LEU A 576 -7.84 -5.33 -15.75
CA LEU A 576 -7.75 -5.58 -17.19
C LEU A 576 -9.04 -5.16 -17.91
N VAL A 577 -10.22 -5.49 -17.36
CA VAL A 577 -11.51 -5.04 -17.92
C VAL A 577 -11.59 -3.52 -17.95
N VAL A 578 -11.30 -2.85 -16.83
CA VAL A 578 -11.35 -1.38 -16.78
C VAL A 578 -10.37 -0.76 -17.77
N ASN A 579 -9.12 -1.25 -17.84
CA ASN A 579 -8.11 -0.76 -18.78
C ASN A 579 -8.49 -0.96 -20.24
N VAL A 580 -9.05 -2.13 -20.58
CA VAL A 580 -9.52 -2.41 -21.94
C VAL A 580 -10.68 -1.46 -22.29
N VAL A 581 -11.64 -1.27 -21.39
CA VAL A 581 -12.79 -0.38 -21.64
C VAL A 581 -12.33 1.07 -21.78
N THR A 582 -11.59 1.61 -20.82
CA THR A 582 -11.17 3.02 -20.86
C THR A 582 -10.15 3.29 -21.96
N GLY A 583 -9.26 2.34 -22.23
CA GLY A 583 -8.32 2.41 -23.35
C GLY A 583 -9.02 2.36 -24.71
N TYR A 584 -10.00 1.46 -24.89
CA TYR A 584 -10.79 1.39 -26.12
C TYR A 584 -11.57 2.68 -26.38
N ILE A 585 -12.20 3.25 -25.34
CA ILE A 585 -12.90 4.53 -25.46
C ILE A 585 -11.91 5.63 -25.85
N PHE A 586 -10.75 5.72 -25.20
CA PHE A 586 -9.74 6.74 -25.51
C PHE A 586 -9.23 6.63 -26.97
N LEU A 587 -8.93 5.41 -27.43
CA LEU A 587 -8.36 5.18 -28.77
C LEU A 587 -9.41 5.32 -29.88
N TYR A 588 -10.63 4.84 -29.69
CA TYR A 588 -11.58 4.64 -30.79
C TYR A 588 -12.93 5.35 -30.64
N LYS A 589 -13.19 6.02 -29.51
CA LYS A 589 -14.42 6.81 -29.28
C LYS A 589 -14.11 8.29 -29.13
N GLY A 590 -13.28 8.81 -30.04
CA GLY A 590 -13.05 10.24 -30.19
C GLY A 590 -14.32 10.96 -30.65
N PHE A 591 -14.43 12.25 -30.33
CA PHE A 591 -15.54 13.11 -30.70
C PHE A 591 -15.04 14.53 -31.00
N GLU A 592 -15.83 15.33 -31.69
CA GLU A 592 -15.48 16.71 -32.01
C GLU A 592 -16.38 17.69 -31.25
N TRP A 593 -15.82 18.82 -30.84
CA TRP A 593 -16.62 19.94 -30.37
C TRP A 593 -17.10 20.77 -31.57
N PRO A 594 -18.37 21.21 -31.60
CA PRO A 594 -18.87 22.07 -32.67
C PRO A 594 -18.07 23.36 -32.85
N GLN A 595 -17.40 23.83 -31.79
CA GLN A 595 -16.57 25.03 -31.80
C GLN A 595 -15.14 24.80 -32.36
N GLU A 596 -14.68 23.55 -32.40
CA GLU A 596 -13.35 23.16 -32.88
C GLU A 596 -13.45 22.02 -33.91
N PRO A 597 -14.09 22.27 -35.08
CA PRO A 597 -14.28 21.24 -36.10
C PRO A 597 -12.94 20.69 -36.59
N GLY A 598 -12.86 19.36 -36.72
CA GLY A 598 -11.63 18.65 -37.12
C GLY A 598 -10.62 18.40 -36.00
N GLN A 599 -10.85 18.89 -34.77
CA GLN A 599 -10.03 18.57 -33.61
C GLN A 599 -10.66 17.44 -32.79
N ILE A 600 -10.12 16.22 -32.94
CA ILE A 600 -10.62 15.03 -32.25
C ILE A 600 -10.25 15.08 -30.76
N GLN A 601 -11.28 15.17 -29.93
CA GLN A 601 -11.23 15.06 -28.48
C GLN A 601 -11.40 13.60 -28.04
N ARG A 602 -10.80 13.20 -26.93
CA ARG A 602 -10.80 11.79 -26.46
C ARG A 602 -11.07 11.70 -24.97
N PHE A 603 -11.87 10.71 -24.56
CA PHE A 603 -12.18 10.51 -23.14
C PHE A 603 -10.97 9.98 -22.36
N MET A 604 -10.73 10.54 -21.17
CA MET A 604 -9.63 10.12 -20.30
C MET A 604 -9.98 10.24 -18.80
N TRP A 605 -9.06 9.76 -17.97
CA TRP A 605 -9.17 9.79 -16.51
C TRP A 605 -9.22 11.20 -15.94
#